data_AF-A0A8H8JNH0-F1
#
_entry.id   AF-A0A8H8JNH0-F1
#
_cell.length_a   1.000
_cell.length_b   1.000
_cell.length_c   1.000
_cell.angle_alpha   90.00
_cell.angle_beta   90.00
_cell.angle_gamma   90.00
#
_symmetry.space_group_name_H-M   'P 1'
#
loop_
_entity.id
_entity.type
_entity.pdbx_description
1 polymer ?
#
loop_
_entity_poly.entity_id
_entity_poly.type
_entity_poly.pdbx_seq_one_letter_code
_entity_poly.pdbx_strand_id
1 'polypeptide(L)'
;MIRTVKVERDMQEVTVEGYRTLGVVSTFIAGIEAQCFSLVPDANTSSSSAVQAIKALFTIGLLLSSFGAVTALLAARWFDLLKGDEVDLLNHRWACAREGFSGPSPEHHSKRDSELNEKFEYTHEGALPSPSIREQVDACKNYVRNWIVAQVIFIPFYLILFGFYALVIGIIVYTWKFQALAAAIVCTAIVILGCVVIMCLHLNFETMGALNLMSFRRLRL
;
A
#
# COMPACT_ATOMS: atom_id res chain seq x y z
N MET A 1 -22.69 14.28 -15.22
CA MET A 1 -22.36 14.54 -13.81
C MET A 1 -22.81 13.42 -12.86
N ILE A 2 -24.04 12.87 -12.96
CA ILE A 2 -24.51 11.83 -12.02
C ILE A 2 -23.72 10.50 -12.10
N ARG A 3 -23.16 10.14 -13.27
CA ARG A 3 -22.40 8.89 -13.45
C ARG A 3 -21.03 8.89 -12.76
N THR A 4 -20.31 10.02 -12.73
CA THR A 4 -18.96 10.09 -12.15
C THR A 4 -19.01 9.96 -10.63
N VAL A 5 -19.98 10.63 -9.99
CA VAL A 5 -20.23 10.57 -8.53
C VAL A 5 -20.60 9.17 -8.05
N LYS A 6 -21.15 8.32 -8.92
CA LYS A 6 -21.47 6.93 -8.57
C LYS A 6 -20.22 6.04 -8.59
N VAL A 7 -19.41 6.15 -9.65
CA VAL A 7 -18.17 5.37 -9.81
C VAL A 7 -17.15 5.65 -8.69
N GLU A 8 -17.07 6.90 -8.23
CA GLU A 8 -16.13 7.31 -7.18
C GLU A 8 -16.45 6.69 -5.82
N ARG A 9 -17.74 6.66 -5.46
CA ARG A 9 -18.21 6.00 -4.23
C ARG A 9 -18.00 4.49 -4.28
N ASP A 10 -18.25 3.87 -5.43
CA ASP A 10 -18.03 2.43 -5.61
C ASP A 10 -16.54 2.08 -5.42
N MET A 11 -15.60 2.93 -5.90
CA MET A 11 -14.16 2.71 -5.73
C MET A 11 -13.68 2.89 -4.28
N GLN A 12 -14.21 3.88 -3.57
CA GLN A 12 -13.90 4.09 -2.16
C GLN A 12 -14.40 2.93 -1.29
N GLU A 13 -15.62 2.46 -1.54
CA GLU A 13 -16.20 1.29 -0.85
C GLU A 13 -15.35 0.04 -1.03
N VAL A 14 -14.90 -0.23 -2.26
CA VAL A 14 -13.98 -1.35 -2.55
C VAL A 14 -12.64 -1.21 -1.80
N THR A 15 -12.11 0.01 -1.71
CA THR A 15 -10.84 0.26 -1.01
C THR A 15 -10.97 0.05 0.50
N VAL A 16 -12.03 0.59 1.11
CA VAL A 16 -12.34 0.39 2.54
C VAL A 16 -12.50 -1.09 2.86
N GLU A 17 -13.28 -1.80 2.05
CA GLU A 17 -13.53 -3.22 2.27
C GLU A 17 -12.25 -4.05 2.08
N GLY A 18 -11.39 -3.65 1.14
CA GLY A 18 -10.06 -4.22 0.97
C GLY A 18 -9.19 -4.09 2.23
N TYR A 19 -9.13 -2.91 2.83
CA TYR A 19 -8.37 -2.69 4.08
C TYR A 19 -8.97 -3.43 5.29
N ARG A 20 -10.30 -3.49 5.40
CA ARG A 20 -10.96 -4.29 6.44
C ARG A 20 -10.63 -5.77 6.32
N THR A 21 -10.75 -6.31 5.11
CA THR A 21 -10.40 -7.70 4.80
C THR A 21 -8.93 -7.97 5.11
N LEU A 22 -8.04 -7.06 4.71
CA LEU A 22 -6.61 -7.15 4.98
C LEU A 22 -6.31 -7.19 6.50
N GLY A 23 -7.00 -6.37 7.30
CA GLY A 23 -6.89 -6.39 8.76
C GLY A 23 -7.36 -7.70 9.39
N VAL A 24 -8.46 -8.28 8.90
CA VAL A 24 -8.96 -9.59 9.36
C VAL A 24 -7.96 -10.70 9.03
N VAL A 25 -7.46 -10.75 7.80
CA VAL A 25 -6.44 -11.73 7.37
C VAL A 25 -5.20 -11.62 8.23
N SER A 26 -4.75 -10.40 8.51
CA SER A 26 -3.57 -10.16 9.35
C SER A 26 -3.78 -10.61 10.80
N THR A 27 -4.96 -10.40 11.37
CA THR A 27 -5.30 -10.89 12.71
C THR A 27 -5.29 -12.42 12.77
N PHE A 28 -5.76 -13.08 11.72
CA PHE A 28 -5.70 -14.53 11.59
C PHE A 28 -4.25 -15.04 11.53
N ILE A 29 -3.40 -14.39 10.74
CA ILE A 29 -1.95 -14.69 10.67
C ILE A 29 -1.30 -14.54 12.05
N ALA A 30 -1.56 -13.43 12.76
CA ALA A 30 -1.05 -13.21 14.11
C ALA A 30 -1.50 -14.32 15.09
N GLY A 31 -2.73 -14.82 14.93
CA GLY A 31 -3.24 -15.95 15.71
C GLY A 31 -2.49 -17.26 15.45
N ILE A 32 -2.12 -17.54 14.19
CA ILE A 32 -1.28 -18.68 13.83
C ILE A 32 0.13 -18.50 14.42
N GLU A 33 0.72 -17.31 14.29
CA GLU A 33 2.04 -16.99 14.85
C GLU A 33 2.08 -17.19 16.36
N ALA A 34 1.04 -16.75 17.08
CA ALA A 34 0.94 -16.93 18.54
C ALA A 34 0.89 -18.41 18.93
N GLN A 35 0.12 -19.23 18.21
CA GLN A 35 0.05 -20.68 18.44
C GLN A 35 1.39 -21.34 18.15
N CYS A 36 2.01 -21.03 17.00
CA CYS A 36 3.33 -21.55 16.64
C CYS A 36 4.38 -21.16 17.68
N PHE A 37 4.38 -19.91 18.16
CA PHE A 37 5.29 -19.44 19.20
C PHE A 37 5.17 -20.27 20.48
N SER A 38 3.95 -20.59 20.90
CA SER A 38 3.70 -21.42 22.09
C SER A 38 4.17 -22.87 21.94
N LEU A 39 4.32 -23.37 20.72
CA LEU A 39 4.81 -24.74 20.45
C LEU A 39 6.34 -24.83 20.49
N VAL A 40 7.06 -23.71 20.43
CA VAL A 40 8.53 -23.71 20.41
C VAL A 40 9.07 -23.91 21.83
N PRO A 41 9.90 -24.95 22.08
CA PRO A 41 10.49 -25.20 23.39
C PRO A 41 11.27 -24.00 23.93
N ASP A 42 11.38 -23.91 25.26
CA ASP A 42 12.12 -22.83 25.89
C ASP A 42 13.63 -22.94 25.65
N ALA A 43 14.26 -21.78 25.41
CA ALA A 43 15.69 -21.68 25.13
C ALA A 43 16.56 -22.25 26.26
N ASN A 44 16.04 -22.29 27.49
CA ASN A 44 16.72 -22.84 28.66
C ASN A 44 16.92 -24.36 28.56
N THR A 45 16.09 -25.06 27.77
CA THR A 45 16.19 -26.52 27.58
C THR A 45 17.00 -26.94 26.34
N SER A 46 17.20 -26.03 25.40
CA SER A 46 17.88 -26.33 24.13
C SER A 46 18.73 -25.13 23.70
N SER A 47 20.03 -25.19 23.98
CA SER A 47 21.06 -24.20 23.63
C SER A 47 21.34 -24.06 22.12
N SER A 48 20.42 -24.52 21.27
CA SER A 48 20.55 -24.41 19.83
C SER A 48 20.11 -23.01 19.40
N SER A 49 21.05 -22.25 18.82
CA SER A 49 20.82 -20.93 18.22
C SER A 49 19.62 -20.91 17.26
N ALA A 50 19.33 -22.04 16.61
CA ALA A 50 18.16 -22.19 15.74
C ALA A 50 16.82 -22.03 16.47
N VAL A 51 16.68 -22.55 17.70
CA VAL A 51 15.42 -22.45 18.46
C VAL A 51 15.18 -21.01 18.88
N GLN A 52 16.23 -20.30 19.31
CA GLN A 52 16.14 -18.88 19.65
C GLN A 52 15.78 -18.04 18.41
N ALA A 53 16.36 -18.35 17.25
CA ALA A 53 16.03 -17.68 15.99
C ALA A 53 14.55 -17.91 15.59
N ILE A 54 14.02 -19.13 15.74
CA ILE A 54 12.61 -19.42 15.46
C ILE A 54 11.70 -18.58 16.37
N LYS A 55 11.97 -18.54 17.68
CA LYS A 55 11.16 -17.73 18.62
C LYS A 55 11.21 -16.25 18.24
N ALA A 56 12.39 -15.72 17.93
CA ALA A 56 12.54 -14.33 17.51
C ALA A 56 11.76 -14.03 16.22
N LEU A 57 11.82 -14.93 15.23
CA LEU A 57 11.08 -14.80 13.97
C LEU A 57 9.57 -14.75 14.20
N PHE A 58 9.02 -15.65 15.00
CA PHE A 58 7.59 -15.64 15.32
C PHE A 58 7.18 -14.41 16.13
N THR A 59 8.00 -13.93 17.07
CA THR A 59 7.71 -12.70 17.81
C THR A 59 7.69 -11.48 16.89
N ILE A 60 8.69 -11.36 16.00
CA ILE A 60 8.75 -10.26 15.03
C ILE A 60 7.54 -10.33 14.09
N GLY A 61 7.25 -11.51 13.54
CA GLY A 61 6.08 -11.73 12.69
C GLY A 61 4.78 -11.32 13.37
N LEU A 62 4.55 -11.78 14.61
CA LEU A 62 3.36 -11.45 15.40
C LEU A 62 3.22 -9.95 15.64
N LEU A 63 4.32 -9.26 15.94
CA LEU A 63 4.30 -7.79 16.10
C LEU A 63 3.92 -7.12 14.77
N LEU A 64 4.55 -7.51 13.65
CA LEU A 64 4.22 -6.92 12.37
C LEU A 64 2.78 -7.22 11.92
N SER A 65 2.28 -8.43 12.15
CA SER A 65 0.90 -8.80 11.84
C SER A 65 -0.08 -8.02 12.73
N SER A 66 0.13 -7.96 14.04
CA SER A 66 -0.76 -7.18 14.92
C SER A 66 -0.77 -5.67 14.59
N PHE A 67 0.40 -5.07 14.37
CA PHE A 67 0.49 -3.67 13.92
C PHE A 67 -0.10 -3.46 12.52
N GLY A 68 0.13 -4.40 11.61
CA GLY A 68 -0.45 -4.41 10.27
C GLY A 68 -1.97 -4.41 10.31
N ALA A 69 -2.57 -5.27 11.14
CA ALA A 69 -4.01 -5.33 11.36
C ALA A 69 -4.57 -4.01 11.89
N VAL A 70 -3.95 -3.43 12.93
CA VAL A 70 -4.37 -2.14 13.50
C VAL A 70 -4.28 -1.02 12.46
N THR A 71 -3.17 -0.96 11.72
CA THR A 71 -2.96 0.10 10.71
C THR A 71 -3.92 -0.06 9.53
N ALA A 72 -4.23 -1.28 9.11
CA ALA A 72 -5.21 -1.55 8.07
C ALA A 72 -6.63 -1.14 8.50
N LEU A 73 -7.05 -1.45 9.73
CA LEU A 73 -8.35 -1.03 10.25
C LEU A 73 -8.43 0.49 10.45
N LEU A 74 -7.33 1.11 10.87
CA LEU A 74 -7.24 2.57 10.98
C LEU A 74 -7.32 3.24 9.61
N ALA A 75 -6.64 2.67 8.59
CA ALA A 75 -6.74 3.14 7.21
C ALA A 75 -8.17 3.01 6.68
N ALA A 76 -8.84 1.86 6.88
CA ALA A 76 -10.24 1.67 6.51
C ALA A 76 -11.14 2.73 7.16
N ARG A 77 -10.95 3.00 8.47
CA ARG A 77 -11.71 4.02 9.19
C ARG A 77 -11.42 5.44 8.69
N TRP A 78 -10.17 5.74 8.34
CA TRP A 78 -9.80 7.02 7.77
C TRP A 78 -10.45 7.23 6.40
N PHE A 79 -10.46 6.21 5.54
CA PHE A 79 -11.18 6.23 4.27
C PHE A 79 -12.70 6.33 4.44
N ASP A 80 -13.29 5.70 5.45
CA ASP A 80 -14.72 5.85 5.77
C ASP A 80 -15.10 7.29 6.19
N LEU A 81 -14.15 8.03 6.79
CA LEU A 81 -14.36 9.39 7.28
C LEU A 81 -14.24 10.46 6.18
N LEU A 82 -13.48 10.18 5.11
CA LEU A 82 -13.44 11.03 3.93
C LEU A 82 -14.80 10.98 3.22
N LYS A 83 -15.67 11.96 3.45
CA LYS A 83 -16.98 12.06 2.80
C LYS A 83 -17.17 13.40 2.11
N GLY A 84 -17.82 13.37 0.95
CA GLY A 84 -18.20 14.57 0.20
C GLY A 84 -17.02 15.23 -0.51
N ASP A 85 -16.93 16.56 -0.39
CA ASP A 85 -15.98 17.42 -1.13
C ASP A 85 -14.50 17.06 -0.89
N GLU A 86 -14.18 16.39 0.23
CA GLU A 86 -12.82 15.96 0.55
C GLU A 86 -12.32 14.81 -0.35
N VAL A 87 -13.23 13.96 -0.83
CA VAL A 87 -12.90 12.86 -1.75
C VAL A 87 -12.57 13.42 -3.13
N ASP A 88 -13.38 14.37 -3.60
CA ASP A 88 -13.16 15.06 -4.87
C ASP A 88 -11.81 15.81 -4.84
N LEU A 89 -11.47 16.44 -3.72
CA LEU A 89 -10.18 17.10 -3.51
C LEU A 89 -9.00 16.10 -3.52
N LEU A 90 -9.16 14.93 -2.91
CA LEU A 90 -8.13 13.90 -2.87
C LEU A 90 -7.89 13.28 -4.26
N ASN A 91 -8.97 12.99 -4.98
CA ASN A 91 -8.89 12.49 -6.36
C ASN A 91 -8.27 13.51 -7.30
N HIS A 92 -8.57 14.79 -7.12
CA HIS A 92 -7.90 15.86 -7.84
C HIS A 92 -6.39 15.89 -7.53
N ARG A 93 -5.98 15.78 -6.24
CA ARG A 93 -4.57 15.73 -5.84
C ARG A 93 -3.84 14.50 -6.38
N TRP A 94 -4.48 13.34 -6.41
CA TRP A 94 -3.91 12.12 -6.98
C TRP A 94 -3.76 12.20 -8.49
N ALA A 95 -4.72 12.82 -9.19
CA ALA A 95 -4.60 13.10 -10.62
C ALA A 95 -3.40 14.03 -10.90
N CYS A 96 -3.24 15.12 -10.14
CA CYS A 96 -2.10 16.02 -10.26
C CYS A 96 -0.76 15.33 -9.94
N ALA A 97 -0.71 14.50 -8.90
CA ALA A 97 0.50 13.75 -8.53
C ALA A 97 0.91 12.72 -9.63
N ARG A 98 -0.07 12.15 -10.33
CA ARG A 98 0.16 11.20 -11.43
C ARG A 98 0.72 11.89 -12.68
N GLU A 99 0.27 13.12 -12.95
CA GLU A 99 0.79 13.93 -14.05
C GLU A 99 2.18 14.50 -13.76
N GLY A 100 2.47 14.89 -12.52
CA GLY A 100 3.80 15.39 -12.11
C GLY A 100 4.93 14.35 -12.25
N PHE A 101 4.62 13.07 -12.27
CA PHE A 101 5.60 11.98 -12.50
C PHE A 101 5.96 11.80 -13.99
N SER A 102 5.15 12.35 -14.90
CA SER A 102 5.48 12.48 -16.32
C SER A 102 6.23 13.79 -16.51
N GLY A 103 7.48 13.84 -16.03
CA GLY A 103 8.22 15.09 -15.83
C GLY A 103 8.15 16.06 -17.02
N PRO A 104 7.99 17.37 -16.78
CA PRO A 104 8.53 18.33 -17.72
C PRO A 104 10.05 18.25 -17.62
N SER A 105 10.71 18.08 -18.76
CA SER A 105 12.16 18.28 -18.89
C SER A 105 12.60 19.53 -18.10
N PRO A 106 13.66 19.48 -17.27
CA PRO A 106 14.03 20.58 -16.36
C PRO A 106 14.34 21.93 -17.01
N GLU A 107 14.40 22.02 -18.34
CA GLU A 107 14.84 23.24 -19.03
C GLU A 107 13.77 24.33 -19.23
N HIS A 108 12.49 24.09 -18.90
CA HIS A 108 11.43 25.07 -19.19
C HIS A 108 10.81 25.80 -17.99
N HIS A 109 11.15 25.42 -16.75
CA HIS A 109 10.57 26.05 -15.56
C HIS A 109 11.01 27.51 -15.36
N SER A 110 12.22 27.89 -15.79
CA SER A 110 12.71 29.27 -15.64
C SER A 110 12.02 30.28 -16.58
N LYS A 111 11.47 29.84 -17.72
CA LYS A 111 10.78 30.73 -18.67
C LYS A 111 9.27 30.82 -18.44
N ARG A 112 8.63 29.72 -18.02
CA ARG A 112 7.17 29.70 -17.84
C ARG A 112 6.73 30.48 -16.60
N ASP A 113 7.53 30.47 -15.54
CA ASP A 113 7.21 31.22 -14.31
C ASP A 113 7.36 32.74 -14.51
N SER A 114 8.29 33.17 -15.38
CA SER A 114 8.43 34.59 -15.78
C SER A 114 7.30 35.03 -16.73
N GLU A 115 6.92 34.23 -17.72
CA GLU A 115 5.79 34.58 -18.61
C GLU A 115 4.42 34.51 -17.90
N LEU A 116 4.25 33.65 -16.89
CA LEU A 116 3.03 33.63 -16.08
C LEU A 116 2.97 34.81 -15.12
N ASN A 117 4.09 35.19 -14.47
CA ASN A 117 4.14 36.39 -13.62
C ASN A 117 3.90 37.67 -14.45
N GLU A 118 4.51 37.79 -15.63
CA GLU A 118 4.34 38.97 -16.50
C GLU A 118 2.90 39.07 -17.05
N LYS A 119 2.23 37.93 -17.28
CA LYS A 119 0.82 37.90 -17.72
C LYS A 119 -0.18 38.10 -16.57
N PHE A 120 0.19 37.74 -15.33
CA PHE A 120 -0.64 37.93 -14.14
C PHE A 120 -0.56 39.36 -13.58
N GLU A 121 0.56 40.07 -13.81
CA GLU A 121 0.74 41.45 -13.36
C GLU A 121 0.02 42.48 -14.26
N TYR A 122 -0.33 42.10 -15.51
CA TYR A 122 -1.07 42.98 -16.44
C TYR A 122 -2.57 42.72 -16.55
N THR A 123 -3.11 41.67 -15.91
CA THR A 123 -4.54 41.38 -15.95
C THR A 123 -5.13 41.40 -14.55
N HIS A 124 -5.87 42.48 -14.26
CA HIS A 124 -6.76 42.71 -13.12
C HIS A 124 -6.21 43.34 -11.83
N GLU A 125 -6.20 44.68 -11.80
CA GLU A 125 -6.88 45.37 -10.71
C GLU A 125 -8.36 44.90 -10.69
N GLY A 126 -8.82 44.32 -9.58
CA GLY A 126 -10.25 44.22 -9.26
C GLY A 126 -11.00 42.91 -9.50
N ALA A 127 -10.35 41.78 -9.79
CA ALA A 127 -11.03 40.48 -9.79
C ALA A 127 -10.22 39.43 -9.01
N LEU A 128 -10.70 39.08 -7.82
CA LEU A 128 -10.21 37.91 -7.07
C LEU A 128 -10.25 36.68 -8.00
N PRO A 129 -9.13 35.95 -8.19
CA PRO A 129 -9.14 34.73 -8.97
C PRO A 129 -10.16 33.77 -8.36
N SER A 130 -10.96 33.10 -9.20
CA SER A 130 -11.99 32.17 -8.72
C SER A 130 -11.34 31.14 -7.78
N PRO A 131 -12.01 30.78 -6.67
CA PRO A 131 -11.43 29.95 -5.60
C PRO A 131 -10.81 28.64 -6.12
N SER A 132 -11.36 28.08 -7.21
CA SER A 132 -10.87 26.88 -7.88
C SER A 132 -9.44 26.96 -8.45
N ILE A 133 -8.96 28.13 -8.90
CA ILE A 133 -7.63 28.25 -9.54
C ILE A 133 -6.53 28.44 -8.48
N ARG A 134 -6.81 29.18 -7.40
CA ARG A 134 -5.89 29.26 -6.24
C ARG A 134 -5.69 27.89 -5.59
N GLU A 135 -6.75 27.11 -5.51
CA GLU A 135 -6.72 25.77 -4.93
C GLU A 135 -5.90 24.77 -5.76
N GLN A 136 -5.91 24.90 -7.10
CA GLN A 136 -5.08 24.09 -8.00
C GLN A 136 -3.58 24.39 -7.88
N VAL A 137 -3.20 25.66 -7.69
CA VAL A 137 -1.80 26.07 -7.54
C VAL A 137 -1.23 25.65 -6.18
N ASP A 138 -2.03 25.72 -5.11
CA ASP A 138 -1.62 25.26 -3.77
C ASP A 138 -1.59 23.72 -3.62
N ALA A 139 -2.36 23.00 -4.44
CA ALA A 139 -2.35 21.53 -4.47
C ALA A 139 -1.01 20.95 -4.97
N CYS A 140 -0.32 21.64 -5.87
CA CYS A 140 0.99 21.22 -6.40
C CYS A 140 2.15 21.61 -5.47
N LYS A 141 1.99 22.68 -4.67
CA LYS A 141 3.01 23.21 -3.74
C LYS A 141 3.36 22.24 -2.59
N ASN A 142 2.51 21.25 -2.31
CA ASN A 142 2.71 20.27 -1.23
C ASN A 142 2.95 18.83 -1.74
N TYR A 143 3.68 18.68 -2.86
CA TYR A 143 4.05 17.38 -3.42
C TYR A 143 4.61 16.40 -2.38
N VAL A 144 5.54 16.86 -1.54
CA VAL A 144 6.17 16.03 -0.48
C VAL A 144 5.12 15.49 0.49
N ARG A 145 4.16 16.31 0.91
CA ARG A 145 3.08 15.88 1.83
C ARG A 145 2.18 14.84 1.16
N ASN A 146 1.80 15.05 -0.10
CA ASN A 146 0.97 14.10 -0.84
C ASN A 146 1.71 12.77 -1.07
N TRP A 147 3.01 12.82 -1.34
CA TRP A 147 3.86 11.63 -1.46
C TRP A 147 3.96 10.87 -0.12
N ILE A 148 4.14 11.56 1.00
CA ILE A 148 4.15 10.94 2.34
C ILE A 148 2.80 10.26 2.62
N VAL A 149 1.68 10.94 2.35
CA VAL A 149 0.34 10.35 2.54
C VAL A 149 0.17 9.09 1.70
N ALA A 150 0.60 9.12 0.44
CA ALA A 150 0.55 7.94 -0.42
C ALA A 150 1.39 6.79 0.16
N GLN A 151 2.63 7.06 0.61
CA GLN A 151 3.49 6.04 1.24
C GLN A 151 2.82 5.44 2.48
N VAL A 152 2.26 6.28 3.36
CA VAL A 152 1.60 5.84 4.61
C VAL A 152 0.44 4.88 4.34
N ILE A 153 -0.31 5.11 3.26
CA ILE A 153 -1.45 4.25 2.86
C ILE A 153 -0.96 2.84 2.45
N PHE A 154 0.26 2.70 1.93
CA PHE A 154 0.84 1.40 1.55
C PHE A 154 1.55 0.67 2.69
N ILE A 155 1.91 1.35 3.79
CA ILE A 155 2.62 0.73 4.94
C ILE A 155 1.91 -0.52 5.50
N PRO A 156 0.59 -0.54 5.73
CA PRO A 156 -0.09 -1.72 6.30
C PRO A 156 0.13 -2.97 5.46
N PHE A 157 0.09 -2.82 4.13
CA PHE A 157 0.28 -3.93 3.20
C PHE A 157 1.69 -4.54 3.35
N TYR A 158 2.72 -3.70 3.40
CA TYR A 158 4.11 -4.16 3.57
C TYR A 158 4.35 -4.80 4.94
N LEU A 159 3.76 -4.26 6.01
CA LEU A 159 3.88 -4.85 7.35
C LEU A 159 3.30 -6.26 7.39
N ILE A 160 2.11 -6.44 6.82
CA ILE A 160 1.42 -7.73 6.78
C ILE A 160 2.18 -8.73 5.91
N LEU A 161 2.68 -8.27 4.75
CA LEU A 161 3.47 -9.09 3.85
C LEU A 161 4.76 -9.57 4.54
N PHE A 162 5.49 -8.68 5.22
CA PHE A 162 6.71 -9.04 5.94
C PHE A 162 6.42 -9.96 7.14
N GLY A 163 5.33 -9.72 7.88
CA GLY A 163 4.86 -10.62 8.94
C GLY A 163 4.58 -12.03 8.41
N PHE A 164 3.84 -12.12 7.30
CA PHE A 164 3.57 -13.40 6.62
C PHE A 164 4.86 -14.12 6.20
N TYR A 165 5.84 -13.40 5.64
CA TYR A 165 7.14 -14.02 5.31
C TYR A 165 7.91 -14.49 6.54
N ALA A 166 7.89 -13.72 7.63
CA ALA A 166 8.50 -14.12 8.89
C ALA A 166 7.86 -15.42 9.45
N LEU A 167 6.52 -15.53 9.40
CA LEU A 167 5.79 -16.75 9.74
C LEU A 167 6.25 -17.93 8.86
N VAL A 168 6.27 -17.75 7.53
CA VAL A 168 6.65 -18.80 6.59
C VAL A 168 8.08 -19.29 6.85
N ILE A 169 9.03 -18.36 7.00
CA ILE A 169 10.43 -18.70 7.30
C ILE A 169 10.51 -19.42 8.66
N GLY A 170 9.80 -18.94 9.67
CA GLY A 170 9.74 -19.57 10.99
C GLY A 170 9.23 -21.01 10.93
N ILE A 171 8.13 -21.27 10.18
CA ILE A 171 7.58 -22.62 9.98
C ILE A 171 8.58 -23.52 9.25
N ILE A 172 9.24 -23.03 8.20
CA ILE A 172 10.26 -23.80 7.48
C ILE A 172 11.36 -24.22 8.45
N VAL A 173 11.98 -23.27 9.14
CA VAL A 173 13.11 -23.55 10.05
C VAL A 173 12.67 -24.48 11.19
N TYR A 174 11.46 -24.31 11.73
CA TYR A 174 10.89 -25.21 12.73
C TYR A 174 10.72 -26.63 12.19
N THR A 175 10.14 -26.79 11.00
CA THR A 175 9.88 -28.10 10.40
C THR A 175 11.19 -28.85 10.15
N TRP A 176 12.21 -28.16 9.63
CA TRP A 176 13.54 -28.76 9.43
C TRP A 176 14.22 -29.19 10.72
N LYS A 177 13.88 -28.56 11.86
CA LYS A 177 14.52 -28.85 13.13
C LYS A 177 13.85 -29.98 13.90
N PHE A 178 12.52 -30.07 13.85
CA PHE A 178 11.74 -30.96 14.72
C PHE A 178 11.02 -32.10 13.99
N GLN A 179 10.83 -32.03 12.68
CA GLN A 179 10.09 -33.04 11.91
C GLN A 179 11.01 -33.97 11.13
N ALA A 180 10.46 -35.12 10.70
CA ALA A 180 11.15 -36.04 9.82
C ALA A 180 11.50 -35.37 8.47
N LEU A 181 12.65 -35.75 7.89
CA LEU A 181 13.19 -35.15 6.67
C LEU A 181 12.19 -35.16 5.50
N ALA A 182 11.41 -36.23 5.35
CA ALA A 182 10.37 -36.31 4.32
C ALA A 182 9.27 -35.25 4.49
N ALA A 183 8.79 -35.04 5.73
CA ALA A 183 7.78 -34.02 6.02
C ALA A 183 8.33 -32.61 5.78
N ALA A 184 9.60 -32.35 6.13
CA ALA A 184 10.25 -31.08 5.87
C ALA A 184 10.31 -30.73 4.37
N ILE A 185 10.69 -31.69 3.53
CA ILE A 185 10.74 -31.50 2.06
C ILE A 185 9.35 -31.22 1.48
N VAL A 186 8.34 -31.97 1.90
CA VAL A 186 6.97 -31.79 1.39
C VAL A 186 6.42 -30.43 1.81
N CYS A 187 6.60 -30.04 3.08
CA CYS A 187 6.17 -28.72 3.57
C CYS A 187 6.86 -27.57 2.85
N THR A 188 8.18 -27.63 2.61
CA THR A 188 8.87 -26.58 1.86
C THR A 188 8.42 -26.50 0.42
N ALA A 189 8.19 -27.64 -0.25
CA ALA A 189 7.70 -27.67 -1.62
C ALA A 189 6.31 -27.00 -1.73
N ILE A 190 5.40 -27.33 -0.82
CA ILE A 190 4.05 -26.73 -0.77
C ILE A 190 4.13 -25.22 -0.54
N VAL A 191 4.96 -24.78 0.40
CA VAL A 191 5.16 -23.36 0.70
C VAL A 191 5.75 -22.61 -0.49
N ILE A 192 6.77 -23.15 -1.14
CA ILE A 192 7.39 -22.54 -2.32
C ILE A 192 6.37 -22.42 -3.45
N LEU A 193 5.59 -23.48 -3.70
CA LEU A 193 4.53 -23.45 -4.70
C LEU A 193 3.48 -22.38 -4.37
N GLY A 194 3.04 -22.28 -3.12
CA GLY A 194 2.13 -21.24 -2.66
C GLY A 194 2.68 -19.82 -2.89
N CYS A 195 3.94 -19.58 -2.52
CA CYS A 195 4.62 -18.31 -2.77
C CYS A 195 4.71 -17.96 -4.26
N VAL A 196 5.00 -18.94 -5.12
CA VAL A 196 5.05 -18.74 -6.58
C VAL A 196 3.67 -18.37 -7.11
N VAL A 197 2.61 -19.07 -6.67
CA VAL A 197 1.23 -18.74 -7.07
C VAL A 197 0.85 -17.32 -6.63
N ILE A 198 1.14 -16.93 -5.39
CA ILE A 198 0.87 -15.58 -4.88
C ILE A 198 1.64 -14.54 -5.71
N MET A 199 2.91 -14.78 -6.00
CA MET A 199 3.71 -13.88 -6.84
C MET A 199 3.17 -13.77 -8.27
N CYS A 200 2.79 -14.88 -8.89
CA CYS A 200 2.18 -14.87 -10.22
C CYS A 200 0.85 -14.10 -10.23
N LEU A 201 0.01 -14.25 -9.19
CA LEU A 201 -1.24 -13.50 -9.07
C LEU A 201 -0.99 -12.01 -8.85
N HIS A 202 0.00 -11.65 -8.02
CA HIS A 202 0.38 -10.26 -7.78
C HIS A 202 0.91 -9.59 -9.06
N LEU A 203 1.82 -10.26 -9.77
CA LEU A 203 2.36 -9.79 -11.04
C LEU A 203 1.27 -9.66 -12.12
N ASN A 204 0.30 -10.58 -12.15
CA ASN A 204 -0.82 -10.50 -13.08
C ASN A 204 -1.72 -9.28 -12.77
N PHE A 205 -1.93 -8.97 -11.49
CA PHE A 205 -2.69 -7.79 -11.09
C PHE A 205 -1.99 -6.49 -11.49
N GLU A 206 -0.68 -6.39 -11.27
CA GLU A 206 0.11 -5.22 -11.68
C GLU A 206 0.19 -5.09 -13.20
N THR A 207 0.40 -6.19 -13.92
CA THR A 207 0.46 -6.18 -15.39
C THR A 207 -0.90 -5.86 -16.02
N MET A 208 -2.00 -6.40 -15.50
CA MET A 208 -3.34 -6.01 -15.95
C MET A 208 -3.65 -4.54 -15.63
N GLY A 209 -3.27 -4.05 -14.44
CA GLY A 209 -3.40 -2.63 -14.08
C GLY A 209 -2.61 -1.71 -15.02
N ALA A 210 -1.36 -2.06 -15.30
CA ALA A 210 -0.49 -1.30 -16.21
C ALA A 210 -0.96 -1.36 -17.67
N LEU A 211 -1.43 -2.52 -18.14
CA LEU A 211 -1.97 -2.67 -19.49
C LEU A 211 -3.27 -1.89 -19.69
N ASN A 212 -4.13 -1.84 -18.68
CA ASN A 212 -5.37 -1.05 -18.73
C ASN A 212 -5.07 0.46 -18.78
N LEU A 213 -4.05 0.92 -18.05
CA LEU A 213 -3.52 2.29 -18.14
C LEU A 213 -2.92 2.62 -19.52
N MET A 214 -2.27 1.67 -20.18
CA MET A 214 -1.72 1.86 -21.52
C MET A 214 -2.78 1.76 -22.64
N SER A 215 -3.85 1.00 -22.41
CA SER A 215 -4.94 0.79 -23.39
C SER A 215 -5.75 2.06 -23.69
N PHE A 216 -5.83 3.02 -22.75
CA PHE A 216 -6.60 4.25 -22.96
C PHE A 216 -5.91 5.29 -23.86
N ARG A 217 -4.65 5.07 -24.28
CA ARG A 217 -3.94 6.02 -25.17
C ARG A 217 -4.22 5.81 -26.66
N ARG A 218 -5.09 4.87 -27.05
CA ARG A 218 -5.26 4.47 -28.46
C ARG A 218 -6.70 4.54 -29.00
N LEU A 219 -7.53 5.46 -28.51
CA LEU A 219 -8.81 5.83 -29.14
C LEU A 219 -9.01 7.35 -29.13
N ARG A 220 -8.30 8.03 -30.05
CA ARG A 220 -8.78 9.24 -30.72
C ARG A 220 -8.47 9.10 -32.20
N LEU A 221 -9.45 8.61 -32.95
CA LEU A 221 -9.64 8.85 -34.37
C LEU A 221 -11.10 9.25 -34.55
#